data_AF-A0A2G6PQ67-F1
#
_entry.id   AF-A0A2G6PQ67-F1
#
_cell.length_a   1.000
_cell.length_b   1.000
_cell.length_c   1.000
_cell.angle_alpha   90.00
_cell.angle_beta   90.00
_cell.angle_gamma   90.00
#
_symmetry.space_group_name_H-M   'P 1'
#
loop_
_entity.id
_entity.type
_entity.pdbx_description
1 polymer ?
#
loop_
_entity_poly.entity_id
_entity_poly.type
_entity_poly.pdbx_seq_one_letter_code
_entity_poly.pdbx_strand_id
1 'polypeptide(L)' 'MNVHFIAIGGSAMHNLAIALSRKGANVTGSDDEIF' A
#
# COMPACT_ATOMS: atom_id res chain seq x y z
N MET A 1 -5.86 -10.28 -7.22
CA MET A 1 -4.64 -10.45 -6.40
C MET A 1 -4.82 -9.63 -5.13
N ASN A 2 -4.51 -10.20 -3.97
CA ASN A 2 -4.62 -9.51 -2.68
C ASN A 2 -3.21 -9.19 -2.18
N VAL A 3 -2.94 -7.92 -1.89
CA VAL A 3 -1.62 -7.45 -1.44
C VAL A 3 -1.80 -6.72 -0.12
N HIS A 4 -1.01 -7.10 0.88
CA HIS A 4 -0.96 -6.43 2.18
C HIS A 4 0.44 -5.87 2.41
N PHE A 5 0.54 -4.57 2.59
CA PHE A 5 1.79 -3.88 2.90
C PHE A 5 2.01 -3.75 4.40
N ILE A 6 3.25 -3.93 4.83
CA ILE A 6 3.69 -3.62 6.19
C ILE A 6 4.60 -2.39 6.09
N ALA A 7 4.39 -1.40 6.97
CA ALA A 7 5.02 -0.07 6.91
C ALA A 7 4.69 0.70 5.60
N ILE A 8 3.39 0.84 5.29
CA ILE A 8 2.91 1.48 4.04
C ILE A 8 3.10 3.01 3.97
N GLY A 9 3.31 3.67 5.11
CA GLY A 9 3.44 5.12 5.27
C GLY A 9 4.64 5.75 4.57
N GLY A 10 5.62 4.95 4.15
CA GLY A 10 6.71 5.40 3.29
C GLY A 10 6.22 5.87 1.92
N SER A 11 6.73 7.02 1.44
CA SER A 11 6.33 7.64 0.16
C SER A 11 6.44 6.71 -1.06
N ALA A 12 7.44 5.84 -1.08
CA ALA A 12 7.62 4.84 -2.13
C ALA A 12 6.55 3.72 -2.08
N MET A 13 6.23 3.25 -0.87
CA MET A 13 5.25 2.18 -0.62
C MET A 13 3.83 2.65 -0.94
N HIS A 14 3.52 3.90 -0.58
CA HIS A 14 2.26 4.53 -0.93
C HIS A 14 2.04 4.61 -2.44
N ASN A 15 3.04 5.07 -3.20
CA ASN A 15 2.95 5.13 -4.67
C ASN A 15 2.77 3.76 -5.32
N LEU A 16 3.44 2.74 -4.79
CA LEU A 16 3.28 1.36 -5.26
C LEU A 16 1.87 0.82 -4.96
N ALA A 17 1.34 1.08 -3.76
CA ALA A 17 -0.02 0.70 -3.38
C ALA A 17 -1.07 1.30 -4.32
N ILE A 18 -0.93 2.58 -4.68
CA ILE A 18 -1.79 3.25 -5.67
C ILE A 18 -1.69 2.56 -7.03
N ALA A 19 -0.48 2.27 -7.51
CA ALA A 19 -0.28 1.63 -8.80
C ALA A 19 -0.90 0.23 -8.88
N LEU A 20 -0.78 -0.56 -7.80
CA LEU A 20 -1.39 -1.88 -7.70
C LEU A 20 -2.91 -1.82 -7.62
N SER A 21 -3.46 -0.89 -6.84
CA SER A 21 -4.89 -0.64 -6.77
C SER A 21 -5.46 -0.27 -8.15
N ARG A 22 -4.79 0.63 -8.88
CA ARG A 22 -5.15 1.00 -10.27
C ARG A 22 -5.08 -0.18 -11.25
N LYS A 23 -4.25 -1.18 -10.98
CA LYS A 23 -4.18 -2.44 -11.75
C LYS A 23 -5.25 -3.46 -11.35
N GLY A 24 -6.17 -3.12 -10.45
CA GLY A 24 -7.25 -4.00 -9.98
C GLY A 24 -6.83 -4.99 -8.89
N ALA A 25 -5.67 -4.78 -8.26
CA ALA A 25 -5.32 -5.53 -7.05
C ALA A 25 -6.08 -4.96 -5.84
N ASN A 26 -6.54 -5.84 -4.96
CA ASN A 26 -7.06 -5.43 -3.67
C ASN A 26 -5.87 -5.16 -2.74
N VAL A 27 -5.68 -3.91 -2.34
CA VAL A 27 -4.52 -3.46 -1.57
C VAL A 27 -4.97 -3.03 -0.18
N THR A 28 -4.28 -3.55 0.83
CA THR A 28 -4.43 -3.18 2.23
C THR A 28 -3.05 -2.89 2.81
N GLY A 29 -2.96 -2.20 3.93
CA GLY A 29 -1.67 -2.00 4.58
C GLY A 29 -1.78 -1.65 6.05
N SER A 30 -0.70 -1.92 6.78
CA SER A 30 -0.47 -1.48 8.14
C SER A 30 0.73 -0.55 8.18
N ASP A 31 0.70 0.38 9.14
CA ASP A 31 1.85 1.16 9.57
C ASP A 31 1.74 1.42 11.07
N ASP A 32 2.88 1.59 11.71
CA ASP A 32 2.96 1.96 13.12
C ASP A 32 2.75 3.48 13.31
N GLU A 33 3.04 4.28 12.28
CA GLU A 33 2.92 5.73 12.29
C GLU A 33 1.82 6.23 11.34
N ILE A 34 0.93 7.10 11.85
CA ILE A 34 -0.09 7.78 11.04
C ILE A 34 0.49 9.15 10.65
N PHE A 35 0.86 9.31 9.39
CA PHE A 35 1.35 10.56 8.81
C PHE A 35 0.30 11.27 7.95
#